data_AF-A0AAW2RFQ0-F1
#
_entry.id   AF-A0AAW2RFQ0-F1
#
_cell.length_a   1.000
_cell.length_b   1.000
_cell.length_c   1.000
_cell.angle_alpha   90.00
_cell.angle_beta   90.00
_cell.angle_gamma   90.00
#
_symmetry.space_group_name_H-M   'P 1'
#
loop_
_entity.id
_entity.type
_entity.pdbx_description
1 polymer ?
#
loop_
_entity_poly.entity_id
_entity_poly.type
_entity_poly.pdbx_seq_one_letter_code
_entity_poly.pdbx_strand_id
1 'polypeptide(L)' 'VRLNNPKTLPHFTTGPIGKDNTLARHGIHGVYHFYSIEITGSWLVTGMNTIFLTQASSKGLFVEVMYDYIRFEGPT' A
#
# COMPACT_ATOMS: atom_id res chain seq x y z
N VAL A 1 -0.33 -0.38 5.29
CA VAL A 1 -0.50 -1.84 5.16
C VAL A 1 -0.88 -2.43 6.51
N ARG A 2 -1.88 -3.33 6.53
CA ARG A 2 -2.23 -4.14 7.70
C ARG A 2 -2.35 -5.60 7.30
N LEU A 3 -1.99 -6.51 8.20
CA LEU A 3 -2.20 -7.94 8.01
C LEU A 3 -3.31 -8.44 8.94
N ASN A 4 -4.21 -9.25 8.39
CA ASN A 4 -5.26 -10.04 9.04
C ASN A 4 -6.34 -9.25 9.81
N ASN A 5 -6.08 -8.04 10.27
CA ASN A 5 -7.05 -7.19 10.95
C ASN A 5 -6.95 -5.73 10.45
N PRO A 6 -7.98 -5.18 9.78
CA PRO A 6 -7.94 -3.82 9.25
C PRO A 6 -8.07 -2.74 10.34
N LYS A 7 -8.44 -3.10 11.57
CA LYS A 7 -8.69 -2.16 12.69
C LYS A 7 -7.46 -1.92 13.59
N THR A 8 -6.36 -2.64 13.40
CA THR A 8 -5.14 -2.44 14.19
C THR A 8 -4.39 -1.18 13.74
N LEU A 9 -3.36 -0.81 14.50
CA LEU A 9 -2.34 0.11 13.99
C LEU A 9 -1.74 -0.46 12.68
N PRO A 10 -1.40 0.41 11.71
CA PRO A 10 -0.77 -0.03 10.48
C PRO A 10 0.59 -0.64 10.78
N HIS A 11 0.88 -1.78 10.15
CA HIS A 11 2.20 -2.42 10.22
C HIS A 11 3.22 -1.62 9.41
N PHE A 12 2.75 -0.90 8.39
CA PHE A 12 3.57 0.01 7.58
C PHE A 12 2.73 1.18 7.06
N THR A 13 3.36 2.36 7.00
CA THR A 13 2.85 3.56 6.33
C THR A 13 3.95 4.16 5.47
N THR A 14 3.57 4.77 4.35
CA THR A 14 4.52 5.42 3.42
C THR A 14 4.91 6.84 3.86
N GLY A 15 4.27 7.38 4.90
CA GLY A 15 4.22 8.83 5.12
C GLY A 15 3.41 9.56 4.03
N PRO A 16 3.40 10.90 4.02
CA PRO A 16 2.75 11.70 2.98
C PRO A 16 3.42 11.51 1.62
N ILE A 17 2.65 11.07 0.61
CA ILE A 17 3.10 10.83 -0.77
C ILE A 17 2.12 11.46 -1.77
N GLY A 18 2.56 11.69 -3.01
CA GLY A 18 1.75 12.33 -4.06
C GLY A 18 1.94 13.85 -4.19
N LYS A 19 0.85 14.60 -4.41
CA LYS A 19 0.73 16.02 -4.87
C LYS A 19 0.78 16.26 -6.38
N ASP A 20 0.99 15.22 -7.17
CA ASP A 20 0.80 15.30 -8.62
C ASP A 20 -0.63 14.85 -8.98
N ASN A 21 -1.24 15.53 -9.96
CA ASN A 21 -2.57 15.24 -10.50
C ASN A 21 -2.47 14.42 -11.80
N THR A 22 -1.45 13.57 -11.93
CA THR A 22 -1.15 12.85 -13.17
C THR A 22 -2.35 12.07 -13.69
N LEU A 23 -3.10 11.45 -12.78
CA LEU A 23 -4.27 10.65 -13.12
C LEU A 23 -5.45 11.50 -13.63
N ALA A 24 -5.70 12.66 -13.01
CA ALA A 24 -6.70 13.63 -13.48
C ALA A 24 -6.35 14.18 -14.88
N ARG A 25 -5.09 14.07 -15.30
CA ARG A 25 -4.59 14.46 -16.62
C ARG A 25 -4.54 13.30 -17.62
N HIS A 26 -5.11 12.13 -17.30
CA HIS A 26 -4.98 10.91 -18.11
C HIS A 26 -3.50 10.52 -18.38
N GLY A 27 -2.59 10.94 -17.50
CA GLY A 27 -1.18 10.63 -17.61
C GLY A 27 -0.86 9.31 -16.92
N ILE A 28 -0.20 8.40 -17.63
CA ILE A 28 0.31 7.13 -17.08
C ILE A 28 1.68 7.28 -16.41
N HIS A 29 2.29 8.47 -16.45
CA HIS A 29 3.62 8.78 -15.90
C HIS A 29 3.51 9.60 -14.62
N GLY A 30 2.98 8.99 -13.56
CA GLY A 30 3.02 9.57 -12.22
C GLY A 30 4.38 9.37 -11.56
N VAL A 31 4.58 9.99 -10.40
CA VAL A 31 5.76 9.70 -9.57
C VAL A 31 5.71 8.23 -9.12
N TYR A 32 6.70 7.46 -9.54
CA TYR A 32 6.85 6.07 -9.12
C TYR A 32 7.47 6.00 -7.73
N HIS A 33 6.87 5.19 -6.84
CA HIS A 33 7.40 4.91 -5.52
C HIS A 33 7.54 3.41 -5.33
N PHE A 34 8.73 2.98 -4.90
CA PHE A 34 9.01 1.61 -4.51
C PHE A 34 8.99 1.50 -2.98
N TYR A 35 8.24 0.51 -2.46
CA TYR A 35 8.22 0.17 -1.05
C TYR A 35 8.44 -1.33 -0.89
N SER A 36 9.36 -1.69 0.01
CA SER A 36 9.55 -3.06 0.48
C SER A 36 9.41 -3.07 1.99
N ILE A 37 8.69 -4.06 2.51
CA ILE A 37 8.38 -4.19 3.93
C ILE A 37 8.68 -5.61 4.39
N GLU A 38 9.40 -5.74 5.49
CA GLU A 38 9.57 -7.05 6.13
C GLU A 38 8.29 -7.44 6.85
N ILE A 39 7.85 -8.69 6.66
CA ILE A 39 6.68 -9.25 7.33
C ILE A 39 7.18 -10.25 8.37
N THR A 40 6.99 -9.92 9.64
CA THR A 40 7.31 -10.84 10.73
C THR A 40 6.37 -12.04 10.69
N GLY A 41 6.91 -13.25 10.86
CA GLY A 41 6.11 -14.48 10.87
C GLY A 41 5.00 -14.49 11.93
N SER A 42 5.15 -13.75 13.03
CA SER A 42 4.13 -13.60 14.07
C SER A 42 2.89 -12.81 13.64
N TRP A 43 2.94 -12.09 12.52
CA TRP A 43 1.78 -11.39 11.96
C TRP A 43 0.93 -12.31 11.07
N LEU A 44 1.49 -13.45 10.66
CA LEU A 44 0.85 -14.42 9.79
C LEU A 44 0.14 -15.49 10.61
N VAL A 45 -0.93 -16.03 10.04
CA VAL A 45 -1.68 -17.16 10.60
C VAL A 45 -1.55 -18.38 9.69
N THR A 46 -1.67 -19.57 10.27
CA THR A 46 -1.78 -20.80 9.50
C THR A 46 -3.06 -20.75 8.64
N GLY A 47 -2.90 -20.89 7.33
CA GLY A 47 -4.00 -20.82 6.37
C GLY A 47 -4.07 -19.47 5.65
N MET A 48 -5.27 -18.93 5.53
CA MET A 48 -5.52 -17.72 4.75
C MET A 48 -5.10 -16.46 5.49
N ASN A 49 -4.25 -15.66 4.83
CA ASN A 49 -3.86 -14.35 5.31
C ASN A 49 -4.45 -13.26 4.40
N THR A 50 -4.82 -12.12 4.99
CA THR A 50 -5.40 -10.98 4.26
C THR A 50 -4.53 -9.76 4.44
N ILE A 51 -4.09 -9.16 3.33
CA ILE A 51 -3.31 -7.91 3.33
C ILE A 51 -4.24 -6.75 2.95
N PHE A 52 -4.34 -5.77 3.84
CA PHE A 52 -5.11 -4.54 3.60
C PHE A 52 -4.19 -3.40 3.17
N LEU A 53 -4.38 -2.95 1.93
CA LEU A 53 -3.83 -1.71 1.41
C LEU A 53 -4.88 -0.61 1.61
N THR A 54 -4.51 0.44 2.31
CA THR A 54 -5.45 1.50 2.70
C THR A 54 -4.80 2.85 2.43
N GLN A 55 -5.48 3.69 1.67
CA GLN A 55 -5.10 5.09 1.55
C GLN A 55 -5.43 5.81 2.87
N ALA A 56 -4.38 6.10 3.65
CA ALA A 56 -4.54 6.67 5.00
C ALA A 56 -5.01 8.14 4.99
N SER A 57 -4.77 8.86 3.90
CA SER A 57 -5.25 10.23 3.71
C SER A 57 -5.70 10.43 2.27
N SER A 58 -6.91 10.95 2.15
CA SER A 58 -7.57 11.29 0.90
C SER A 58 -8.03 12.75 0.98
N LYS A 59 -7.30 13.65 0.32
CA LYS A 59 -7.67 15.07 0.25
C LYS A 59 -7.78 15.47 -1.21
N GLY A 60 -8.93 16.03 -1.60
CA GLY A 60 -9.18 16.54 -2.95
C GLY A 60 -10.21 15.72 -3.74
N LEU A 61 -10.40 16.11 -5.00
CA LEU A 61 -11.41 15.55 -5.90
C LEU A 61 -10.95 14.23 -6.56
N PHE A 62 -9.64 14.01 -6.65
CA PHE A 62 -9.04 12.81 -7.23
C PHE A 62 -8.24 12.10 -6.15
N VAL A 63 -8.76 10.95 -5.70
CA VAL A 63 -8.24 10.20 -4.56
C VAL A 63 -8.02 8.77 -5.02
N GLU A 64 -6.98 8.58 -5.82
CA GLU A 64 -6.70 7.30 -6.45
C GLU A 64 -5.20 7.02 -6.39
N VAL A 65 -4.86 5.74 -6.30
CA VAL A 65 -3.49 5.24 -6.28
C VAL A 65 -3.40 4.12 -7.32
N MET A 66 -2.46 4.25 -8.24
CA MET A 66 -2.15 3.19 -9.20
C MET A 66 -1.08 2.28 -8.63
N TYR A 67 -1.28 0.97 -8.75
CA TYR A 67 -0.28 -0.03 -8.43
C TYR A 67 0.25 -0.60 -9.74
N ASP A 68 1.57 -0.67 -9.86
CA ASP A 68 2.23 -1.32 -10.98
C ASP A 68 2.48 -2.80 -10.66
N TYR A 69 3.21 -3.07 -9.57
CA TYR A 69 3.58 -4.42 -9.18
C TYR A 69 3.47 -4.61 -7.67
N ILE A 70 2.79 -5.69 -7.25
CA ILE A 70 2.68 -6.12 -5.87
C ILE A 70 3.20 -7.55 -5.77
N ARG A 71 4.16 -7.78 -4.88
CA ARG A 71 4.76 -9.10 -4.63
C ARG A 71 4.72 -9.44 -3.16
N PHE A 72 4.44 -10.70 -2.86
CA PHE A 72 4.64 -11.31 -1.56
C PHE A 72 5.58 -12.49 -1.75
N GLU A 73 6.72 -12.46 -1.05
CA GLU A 73 7.79 -13.44 -1.21
C GLU A 73 8.22 -14.00 0.15
N GLY A 74 8.66 -15.26 0.15
CA GLY A 74 9.20 -15.93 1.33
C GLY A 74 10.69 -15.65 1.50
N PRO A 75 11.27 -15.99 2.66
CA PRO A 75 12.71 -15.95 2.87
C PRO A 75 13.44 -16.84 1.85
N THR A 76 14.56 -16.37 1.32
CA THR A 76 15.52 -17.16 0.52
C THR A 76 16.48 -17.95 1.41
#